data_AF-A0A847JXC8-F1
#
_entry.id   AF-A0A847JXC8-F1
#
_cell.length_a   1.000
_cell.length_b   1.000
_cell.length_c   1.000
_cell.angle_alpha   90.00
_cell.angle_beta   90.00
_cell.angle_gamma   90.00
#
_symmetry.space_group_name_H-M   'P 1'
#
loop_
_entity.id
_entity.type
_entity.pdbx_description
1 polymer ?
#
loop_
_entity_poly.entity_id
_entity_poly.type
_entity_poly.pdbx_seq_one_letter_code
_entity_poly.pdbx_strand_id
1 'polypeptide(L)'
;IALRGYIRLIAQDGGIPAGAKIEALEQALRAAQRPDEKRQAFGALRDCREERAASALAAYLEDADLAVEAAEAILDLAAPQKRNNRDLPAVKGAAMTAALDAIIQKISDAGIKERAQKLK
;
A
#
# COMPACT_ATOMS: atom_id res chain seq x y z
N ILE A 1 19.27 -8.73 -2.87
CA ILE A 1 19.79 -7.98 -1.69
C ILE A 1 19.79 -6.47 -1.95
N ALA A 2 20.30 -5.99 -3.09
CA ALA A 2 20.36 -4.55 -3.40
C ALA A 2 18.99 -3.84 -3.34
N LEU A 3 17.94 -4.41 -3.94
CA LEU A 3 16.62 -3.77 -4.00
C LEU A 3 15.95 -3.64 -2.61
N ARG A 4 16.06 -4.66 -1.76
CA ARG A 4 15.55 -4.60 -0.37
C ARG A 4 16.24 -3.51 0.45
N GLY A 5 17.54 -3.31 0.25
CA GLY A 5 18.31 -2.22 0.85
C GLY A 5 17.83 -0.85 0.36
N TYR A 6 17.62 -0.71 -0.95
CA TYR A 6 17.08 0.50 -1.57
C TYR A 6 15.69 0.87 -1.03
N ILE A 7 14.75 -0.09 -0.99
CA ILE A 7 13.41 0.12 -0.43
C ILE A 7 13.49 0.58 1.03
N ARG A 8 14.37 -0.02 1.82
CA ARG A 8 14.58 0.35 3.23
C ARG A 8 15.10 1.78 3.37
N LEU A 9 16.07 2.18 2.54
CA LEU A 9 16.61 3.54 2.55
C LEU A 9 15.52 4.57 2.25
N ILE A 10 14.75 4.35 1.18
CA ILE A 10 13.62 5.22 0.81
C ILE A 10 12.59 5.30 1.93
N ALA A 11 12.24 4.16 2.53
CA ALA A 11 11.23 4.10 3.59
C ALA A 11 11.66 4.92 4.82
N GLN A 12 12.94 4.84 5.19
CA GLN A 12 13.50 5.45 6.40
C GLN A 12 13.90 6.92 6.22
N ASP A 13 14.08 7.38 4.98
CA ASP A 13 14.45 8.76 4.71
C ASP A 13 13.26 9.71 4.96
N GLY A 14 13.36 10.52 6.02
CA GLY A 14 12.38 11.54 6.38
C GLY A 14 12.48 12.82 5.55
N GLY A 15 13.54 12.99 4.75
CA GLY A 15 13.75 14.15 3.89
C GLY A 15 13.07 14.02 2.52
N ILE A 16 12.68 12.81 2.12
CA ILE A 16 12.00 12.57 0.84
C ILE A 16 10.50 12.86 0.98
N PRO A 17 9.92 13.78 0.17
CA PRO A 17 8.48 14.02 0.13
C PRO A 17 7.70 12.75 -0.24
N ALA A 18 6.48 12.60 0.28
CA ALA A 18 5.68 11.39 0.11
C ALA A 18 5.41 11.05 -1.38
N GLY A 19 5.05 12.02 -2.23
CA GLY A 19 4.92 11.79 -3.67
C GLY A 19 6.19 11.24 -4.36
N ALA A 20 7.37 11.78 -4.03
CA ALA A 20 8.65 11.30 -4.56
C ALA A 20 9.01 9.90 -4.00
N LYS A 21 8.64 9.63 -2.75
CA LYS A 21 8.77 8.32 -2.11
C LYS A 21 7.92 7.26 -2.83
N ILE A 22 6.67 7.60 -3.15
CA ILE A 22 5.77 6.73 -3.89
C ILE A 22 6.32 6.42 -5.28
N GLU A 23 6.81 7.44 -6.00
CA GLU A 23 7.41 7.24 -7.33
C GLU A 23 8.61 6.28 -7.28
N ALA A 24 9.51 6.45 -6.31
CA ALA A 24 10.65 5.57 -6.15
C ALA A 24 10.24 4.13 -5.78
N LEU A 25 9.19 3.97 -4.97
CA LEU A 25 8.62 2.67 -4.61
C LEU A 25 7.91 1.99 -5.78
N GLU A 26 7.22 2.74 -6.63
CA GLU A 26 6.64 2.23 -7.89
C GLU A 26 7.73 1.72 -8.83
N GLN A 27 8.86 2.43 -8.95
CA GLN A 27 10.01 1.97 -9.72
C GLN A 27 10.61 0.69 -9.13
N ALA A 28 10.76 0.63 -7.79
CA ALA A 28 11.24 -0.56 -7.10
C ALA A 28 10.30 -1.76 -7.31
N LEU A 29 8.99 -1.53 -7.29
CA LEU A 29 7.96 -2.56 -7.52
C LEU A 29 8.00 -3.14 -8.93
N ARG A 30 8.31 -2.33 -9.95
CA ARG A 30 8.52 -2.80 -11.34
C ARG A 30 9.80 -3.62 -11.48
N ALA A 31 10.84 -3.30 -10.71
CA ALA A 31 12.10 -4.03 -10.72
C ALA A 31 12.08 -5.31 -9.86
N ALA A 32 11.16 -5.39 -8.89
CA ALA A 32 11.04 -6.51 -7.97
C ALA A 32 10.55 -7.77 -8.68
N GLN A 33 11.39 -8.80 -8.69
CA GLN A 33 11.04 -10.11 -9.26
C GLN A 33 10.41 -11.05 -8.25
N ARG A 34 10.72 -10.87 -6.96
CA ARG A 34 10.27 -11.76 -5.89
C ARG A 34 9.09 -11.16 -5.12
N PRO A 35 8.06 -11.94 -4.78
CA PRO A 35 6.92 -11.47 -3.98
C PRO A 35 7.35 -10.76 -2.68
N ASP A 36 8.34 -11.29 -1.96
CA ASP A 36 8.86 -10.67 -0.73
C ASP A 36 9.40 -9.25 -0.90
N GLU A 37 10.01 -8.96 -2.06
CA GLU A 37 10.53 -7.62 -2.35
C GLU A 37 9.38 -6.64 -2.58
N LYS A 38 8.31 -7.10 -3.26
CA LYS A 38 7.08 -6.33 -3.44
C LYS A 38 6.37 -6.09 -2.10
N ARG A 39 6.25 -7.12 -1.24
CA ARG A 39 5.68 -6.98 0.13
C ARG A 39 6.43 -5.94 0.96
N GLN A 40 7.76 -5.89 0.85
CA GLN A 40 8.54 -4.86 1.54
C GLN A 40 8.20 -3.45 1.05
N ALA A 41 8.00 -3.27 -0.27
CA ALA A 41 7.57 -1.99 -0.84
C ALA A 41 6.14 -1.63 -0.43
N PHE A 42 5.22 -2.60 -0.30
CA PHE A 42 3.85 -2.34 0.19
C PHE A 42 3.85 -1.76 1.60
N GLY A 43 4.69 -2.31 2.47
CA GLY A 43 4.87 -1.79 3.83
C GLY A 43 5.35 -0.34 3.87
N ALA A 44 6.17 0.08 2.90
CA ALA A 44 6.64 1.45 2.76
C ALA A 44 5.57 2.39 2.13
N LEU A 45 4.81 1.90 1.14
CA LEU A 45 3.70 2.64 0.52
C LEU A 45 2.62 2.99 1.55
N ARG A 46 2.32 2.06 2.47
CA ARG A 46 1.38 2.28 3.60
C ARG A 46 1.73 3.49 4.48
N ASP A 47 3.00 3.86 4.55
CA ASP A 47 3.46 4.99 5.36
C ASP A 47 3.43 6.34 4.62
N CYS A 48 3.19 6.34 3.30
CA CYS A 48 3.17 7.57 2.49
C CYS A 48 1.86 8.36 2.63
N ARG A 49 0.76 7.71 3.01
CA ARG A 49 -0.55 8.35 3.32
C ARG A 49 -1.09 9.29 2.24
N GLU A 50 -0.94 8.91 0.97
CA GLU A 50 -1.53 9.59 -0.19
C GLU A 50 -2.39 8.62 -1.02
N GLU A 51 -3.38 9.15 -1.74
CA GLU A 51 -4.26 8.37 -2.62
C GLU A 51 -3.48 7.58 -3.68
N ARG A 52 -2.39 8.15 -4.20
CA ARG A 52 -1.54 7.49 -5.20
C ARG A 52 -0.93 6.18 -4.67
N ALA A 53 -0.65 6.10 -3.37
CA ALA A 53 -0.16 4.86 -2.77
C ALA A 53 -1.22 3.75 -2.83
N ALA A 54 -2.50 4.09 -2.66
CA ALA A 54 -3.60 3.14 -2.81
C ALA A 54 -3.73 2.66 -4.27
N SER A 55 -3.60 3.56 -5.25
CA SER A 55 -3.57 3.18 -6.67
C SER A 55 -2.41 2.24 -7.00
N ALA A 56 -1.21 2.51 -6.47
CA ALA A 56 -0.05 1.66 -6.69
C ALA A 56 -0.24 0.25 -6.12
N LEU A 57 -0.87 0.13 -4.93
CA LEU A 57 -1.19 -1.16 -4.31
C LEU A 57 -2.32 -1.89 -5.05
N ALA A 58 -3.33 -1.18 -5.54
CA ALA A 58 -4.48 -1.77 -6.23
C ALA A 58 -4.09 -2.55 -7.50
N ALA A 59 -2.97 -2.19 -8.14
CA ALA A 59 -2.41 -2.91 -9.28
C ALA A 59 -2.01 -4.37 -8.98
N TYR A 60 -1.88 -4.73 -7.70
CA TYR A 60 -1.48 -6.07 -7.26
C TYR A 60 -2.64 -6.91 -6.69
N LEU A 61 -3.89 -6.43 -6.74
CA LEU A 61 -5.06 -7.15 -6.24
C LEU A 61 -5.44 -8.39 -7.06
N GLU A 62 -4.85 -8.58 -8.25
CA GLU A 62 -5.03 -9.75 -9.10
C GLU A 62 -3.85 -10.72 -9.04
N ASP A 63 -2.76 -10.35 -8.37
CA ASP A 63 -1.59 -11.21 -8.21
C ASP A 63 -1.84 -12.19 -7.05
N ALA A 64 -2.01 -13.47 -7.35
CA ALA A 64 -2.42 -14.48 -6.36
C ALA A 64 -1.49 -14.58 -5.15
N ASP A 65 -0.20 -14.25 -5.31
CA ASP A 65 0.79 -14.30 -4.23
C ASP A 65 0.81 -13.03 -3.36
N LEU A 66 0.12 -11.96 -3.78
CA LEU A 66 0.26 -10.61 -3.22
C LEU A 66 -1.06 -9.89 -2.95
N ALA A 67 -2.18 -10.39 -3.48
CA ALA A 67 -3.46 -9.72 -3.45
C ALA A 67 -3.92 -9.44 -2.02
N VAL A 68 -3.71 -10.38 -1.10
CA VAL A 68 -4.06 -10.25 0.32
C VAL A 68 -3.24 -9.15 0.98
N GLU A 69 -1.92 -9.14 0.80
CA GLU A 69 -1.04 -8.14 1.39
C GLU A 69 -1.24 -6.75 0.79
N ALA A 70 -1.54 -6.67 -0.52
CA ALA A 70 -1.93 -5.42 -1.16
C ALA A 70 -3.25 -4.89 -0.58
N ALA A 71 -4.25 -5.76 -0.40
CA ALA A 71 -5.52 -5.39 0.19
C ALA A 71 -5.35 -4.90 1.64
N GLU A 72 -4.61 -5.61 2.48
CA GLU A 72 -4.32 -5.18 3.86
C GLU A 72 -3.61 -3.82 3.90
N ALA A 73 -2.64 -3.59 3.02
CA ALA A 73 -1.96 -2.29 2.93
C ALA A 73 -2.92 -1.15 2.52
N ILE A 74 -3.87 -1.41 1.63
CA ILE A 74 -4.92 -0.44 1.25
C ILE A 74 -5.87 -0.17 2.43
N LEU A 75 -6.32 -1.23 3.14
CA LEU A 75 -7.18 -1.07 4.31
C LEU A 75 -6.49 -0.25 5.42
N ASP A 76 -5.19 -0.46 5.62
CA ASP A 76 -4.41 0.32 6.57
C ASP A 76 -4.25 1.78 6.17
N LEU A 77 -4.20 2.09 4.87
CA LEU A 77 -4.24 3.47 4.37
C LEU A 77 -5.62 4.10 4.58
N ALA A 78 -6.70 3.34 4.37
CA ALA A 78 -8.08 3.79 4.48
C ALA A 78 -8.53 4.04 5.93
N ALA A 79 -7.85 3.45 6.92
CA ALA A 79 -8.13 3.64 8.33
C ALA A 79 -7.12 4.58 9.01
N PRO A 80 -7.54 5.36 10.04
CA PRO A 80 -6.59 6.07 10.89
C PRO A 80 -5.73 5.07 11.65
N GLN A 81 -4.44 5.39 11.80
CA GLN A 81 -3.47 4.49 12.44
C GLN A 81 -2.60 5.26 13.44
N LYS A 82 -2.22 4.59 14.53
CA LYS A 82 -1.22 5.09 15.47
C LYS A 82 0.07 4.31 15.28
N ARG A 83 1.14 4.97 14.82
CA ARG A 83 2.43 4.31 14.54
C ARG A 83 3.60 5.20 14.91
N ASN A 84 4.57 4.64 15.64
CA ASN A 84 5.77 5.35 16.10
C ASN A 84 5.44 6.67 16.83
N ASN A 85 4.46 6.64 17.75
CA ASN A 85 3.92 7.82 18.45
C ASN A 85 3.38 8.94 17.54
N ARG A 86 2.99 8.62 16.30
CA ARG A 86 2.34 9.54 15.37
C ARG A 86 0.93 9.05 15.05
N ASP A 87 0.01 10.00 14.97
CA ASP A 87 -1.32 9.78 14.42
C ASP A 87 -1.26 9.97 12.91
N LEU A 88 -1.58 8.91 12.18
CA LEU A 88 -1.63 8.88 10.73
C LEU A 88 -3.10 8.93 10.32
N PRO A 89 -3.54 9.99 9.61
CA PRO A 89 -4.93 10.10 9.19
C PRO A 89 -5.27 9.02 8.15
N ALA A 90 -6.57 8.73 8.06
CA ALA A 90 -7.12 7.94 6.96
C ALA A 90 -6.92 8.69 5.63
N VAL A 91 -6.45 7.96 4.62
CA VAL A 91 -6.44 8.43 3.24
C VAL A 91 -7.86 8.30 2.68
N LYS A 92 -8.34 9.35 2.02
CA LYS A 92 -9.66 9.42 1.39
C LYS A 92 -9.51 9.92 -0.04
N GLY A 93 -10.59 9.81 -0.83
CA GLY A 93 -10.68 10.36 -2.18
C GLY A 93 -10.95 9.28 -3.23
N ALA A 94 -11.06 9.70 -4.49
CA ALA A 94 -11.60 8.85 -5.55
C ALA A 94 -10.72 7.60 -5.80
N ALA A 95 -9.40 7.74 -5.72
CA ALA A 95 -8.49 6.61 -5.91
C ALA A 95 -8.55 5.62 -4.75
N MET A 96 -8.78 6.10 -3.52
CA MET A 96 -9.00 5.22 -2.37
C MET A 96 -10.34 4.47 -2.49
N THR A 97 -11.43 5.16 -2.83
CA THR A 97 -12.73 4.53 -3.03
C THR A 97 -12.68 3.45 -4.11
N ALA A 98 -12.01 3.73 -5.23
CA ALA A 98 -11.81 2.74 -6.30
C ALA A 98 -11.00 1.53 -5.83
N ALA A 99 -9.95 1.74 -5.01
CA ALA A 99 -9.16 0.64 -4.45
C ALA A 99 -9.99 -0.25 -3.49
N LEU A 100 -10.82 0.35 -2.63
CA LEU A 100 -11.75 -0.37 -1.76
C LEU A 100 -12.80 -1.16 -2.56
N ASP A 101 -13.35 -0.58 -3.62
CA ASP A 101 -14.27 -1.27 -4.52
C ASP A 101 -13.60 -2.46 -5.23
N ALA A 102 -12.36 -2.29 -5.68
CA ALA A 102 -11.59 -3.38 -6.26
C ALA A 102 -11.36 -4.52 -5.26
N ILE A 103 -11.09 -4.22 -3.98
CA ILE A 103 -10.98 -5.24 -2.92
C ILE A 103 -12.29 -6.02 -2.77
N ILE A 104 -13.42 -5.32 -2.67
CA ILE A 104 -14.75 -5.94 -2.49
C ILE A 104 -15.07 -6.89 -3.65
N GLN A 105 -14.67 -6.53 -4.87
CA GLN A 105 -14.92 -7.32 -6.07
C GLN A 105 -13.96 -8.50 -6.21
N LYS A 106 -12.65 -8.29 -5.98
CA LYS A 106 -11.60 -9.22 -6.41
C LYS A 106 -11.08 -10.16 -5.31
N ILE A 107 -11.14 -9.75 -4.04
CA ILE A 107 -10.54 -10.54 -2.94
C ILE A 107 -11.56 -11.51 -2.37
N SER A 108 -11.32 -12.81 -2.39
CA SER A 108 -12.29 -13.81 -1.90
C SER A 108 -12.49 -13.81 -0.37
N ASP A 109 -11.53 -13.28 0.39
CA ASP A 109 -11.58 -13.27 1.86
C ASP A 109 -12.72 -12.37 2.39
N ALA A 110 -13.68 -12.98 3.08
CA ALA A 110 -14.87 -12.30 3.58
C ALA A 110 -14.54 -11.23 4.64
N GLY A 111 -13.53 -11.45 5.48
CA GLY A 111 -13.12 -10.50 6.50
C GLY A 111 -12.50 -9.24 5.90
N ILE A 112 -11.68 -9.41 4.86
CA ILE A 112 -11.11 -8.28 4.09
C ILE A 112 -12.22 -7.50 3.38
N LYS A 113 -13.19 -8.18 2.76
CA LYS A 113 -14.34 -7.51 2.11
C LYS A 113 -15.17 -6.70 3.10
N GLU A 114 -15.51 -7.26 4.25
CA GLU A 114 -16.31 -6.57 5.27
C GLU A 114 -15.59 -5.32 5.77
N ARG A 115 -14.28 -5.40 6.01
CA ARG A 115 -13.46 -4.24 6.38
C ARG A 115 -13.46 -3.18 5.28
N ALA A 116 -13.31 -3.57 4.02
CA ALA A 116 -13.35 -2.65 2.89
C ALA A 116 -14.70 -1.92 2.78
N GLN A 117 -15.81 -2.64 2.97
CA GLN A 117 -17.17 -2.06 2.96
C GLN A 117 -17.38 -1.02 4.07
N LYS A 118 -16.82 -1.25 5.26
CA LYS A 118 -16.92 -0.31 6.40
C LYS A 118 -16.09 0.96 6.22
N LEU A 119 -15.04 0.90 5.40
CA LEU A 119 -14.08 1.99 5.20
C LEU A 119 -14.35 2.82 3.94
N LYS A 120 -15.30 2.38 3.09
CA LYS A 120 -15.76 3.10 1.92
C LYS A 120 -16.59 4.32 2.30
#